data_AF-A0A5C9AWY1-F1
#
_entry.id   AF-A0A5C9AWY1-F1
#
_cell.length_a   1.000
_cell.length_b   1.000
_cell.length_c   1.000
_cell.angle_alpha   90.00
_cell.angle_beta   90.00
_cell.angle_gamma   90.00
#
_symmetry.space_group_name_H-M   'P 1'
#
loop_
_entity.id
_entity.type
_entity.pdbx_description
1 polymer ?
#
loop_
_entity_poly.entity_id
_entity_poly.type
_entity_poly.pdbx_seq_one_letter_code
_entity_poly.pdbx_strand_id
1 'polypeptide(L)'
;MDLDALAPHCGEWLRGTGPESDIIMSSRIRLARNLADFPFPSKADETAKSEIVGLLRDRVATLPLPHRLEFLPVSEMDALDRQFLVERQLISREHSEAAGPRGVAVSGEESVSLMINEEDHLRLQVIHSGARSIASTTC
;
A
#
# COMPACT_ATOMS: atom_id res chain seq x y z
N MET A 1 -6.31 -7.91 -9.51
CA MET A 1 -6.85 -8.68 -8.38
C MET A 1 -8.33 -8.50 -8.46
N ASP A 2 -9.12 -9.54 -8.26
CA ASP A 2 -10.53 -9.32 -7.97
C ASP A 2 -10.64 -8.89 -6.50
N LEU A 3 -11.16 -7.70 -6.22
CA LEU A 3 -11.31 -7.22 -4.85
C LEU A 3 -12.28 -8.09 -4.04
N ASP A 4 -13.20 -8.78 -4.74
CA ASP A 4 -14.10 -9.75 -4.13
C ASP A 4 -13.33 -10.92 -3.48
N ALA A 5 -12.11 -11.20 -3.93
CA ALA A 5 -11.25 -12.20 -3.31
C ALA A 5 -10.74 -11.78 -1.91
N LEU A 6 -10.71 -10.48 -1.60
CA LEU A 6 -10.32 -9.96 -0.28
C LEU A 6 -11.53 -9.89 0.69
N ALA A 7 -12.75 -9.78 0.16
CA ALA A 7 -13.98 -9.67 0.93
C ALA A 7 -14.18 -10.78 2.00
N PRO A 8 -13.94 -12.08 1.72
CA PRO A 8 -14.22 -13.14 2.70
C PRO A 8 -13.18 -13.24 3.83
N HIS A 9 -12.03 -12.55 3.70
CA HIS A 9 -10.96 -12.62 4.68
C HIS A 9 -10.96 -11.41 5.62
N CYS A 10 -10.65 -11.65 6.89
CA CYS A 10 -10.37 -10.58 7.84
C CYS A 10 -8.97 -10.03 7.55
N GLY A 11 -8.86 -8.73 7.31
CA GLY A 11 -7.59 -8.06 7.04
C GLY A 11 -6.59 -8.30 8.18
N GLU A 12 -5.30 -8.36 7.85
CA GLU A 12 -4.22 -8.73 8.79
C GLU A 12 -4.28 -7.96 10.12
N TRP A 13 -4.66 -6.69 10.07
CA TRP A 13 -4.74 -5.80 11.25
C TRP A 13 -5.85 -6.15 12.25
N LEU A 14 -6.84 -6.95 11.84
CA LEU A 14 -7.97 -7.40 12.67
C LEU A 14 -7.90 -8.88 13.03
N ARG A 15 -6.86 -9.62 12.60
CA ARG A 15 -6.74 -11.05 12.89
C ARG A 15 -6.55 -11.36 14.38
N GLY A 16 -6.00 -10.43 15.16
CA GLY A 16 -5.85 -10.56 16.61
C GLY A 16 -4.91 -11.70 17.06
N THR A 17 -4.01 -12.17 16.20
CA THR A 17 -3.12 -13.31 16.46
C THR A 17 -1.72 -12.90 16.95
N GLY A 18 -1.43 -11.59 16.98
CA GLY A 18 -0.15 -11.06 17.45
C GLY A 18 0.00 -11.00 18.97
N PRO A 19 1.22 -10.72 19.47
CA PRO A 19 1.46 -10.48 20.88
C PRO A 19 0.63 -9.30 21.40
N GLU A 20 0.12 -9.39 22.63
CA GLU A 20 -0.67 -8.31 23.27
C GLU A 20 -1.88 -7.87 22.43
N SER A 21 -2.46 -8.77 21.62
CA SER A 21 -3.62 -8.47 20.77
C SER A 21 -4.92 -8.26 21.53
N ASP A 22 -4.93 -8.53 22.83
CA ASP A 22 -6.00 -8.20 23.77
C ASP A 22 -6.11 -6.70 24.04
N ILE A 23 -5.01 -5.96 23.85
CA ILE A 23 -4.95 -4.49 24.06
C ILE A 23 -4.56 -3.76 22.77
N ILE A 24 -3.53 -4.25 22.07
CA ILE A 24 -2.96 -3.63 20.87
C ILE A 24 -3.55 -4.30 19.63
N MET A 25 -4.46 -3.60 18.95
CA MET A 25 -5.11 -4.16 17.75
C MET A 25 -4.09 -4.44 16.63
N SER A 26 -3.22 -3.46 16.32
CA SER A 26 -2.20 -3.63 15.29
C SER A 26 -1.00 -2.72 15.48
N SER A 27 0.14 -3.14 14.93
CA SER A 27 1.35 -2.34 14.75
C SER A 27 1.55 -2.04 13.28
N ARG A 28 1.93 -0.80 12.96
CA ARG A 28 2.14 -0.35 11.57
C ARG A 28 3.45 0.43 11.44
N ILE A 29 4.21 0.11 10.41
CA ILE A 29 5.43 0.84 10.04
C ILE A 29 5.23 1.43 8.66
N ARG A 30 5.61 2.71 8.49
CA ARG A 30 5.56 3.42 7.21
C ARG A 30 6.92 4.00 6.86
N LEU A 31 7.34 3.84 5.61
CA LEU A 31 8.54 4.43 5.06
C LEU A 31 8.18 5.25 3.81
N ALA A 32 8.42 6.55 3.89
CA ALA A 32 8.24 7.50 2.80
C ALA A 32 9.56 7.71 2.04
N ARG A 33 9.54 7.64 0.71
CA ARG A 33 10.70 7.85 -0.16
C ARG A 33 10.29 8.59 -1.44
N ASN A 34 11.20 9.45 -1.90
CA ASN A 34 11.09 10.14 -3.18
C ASN A 34 12.22 9.71 -4.11
N LEU A 35 11.90 9.41 -5.36
CA LEU A 35 12.86 9.16 -6.44
C LEU A 35 13.64 10.45 -6.80
N ALA A 36 14.96 10.32 -6.98
CA ALA A 36 15.87 11.47 -7.15
C ALA A 36 15.69 12.20 -8.49
N ASP A 37 15.36 11.48 -9.56
CA ASP A 37 15.28 12.03 -10.92
C ASP A 37 13.91 12.67 -11.24
N PHE A 38 13.00 12.70 -10.27
CA PHE A 38 11.64 13.20 -10.44
C PHE A 38 11.36 14.40 -9.51
N PRO A 39 10.61 15.42 -9.97
CA PRO A 39 10.08 16.45 -9.09
C PRO A 39 9.16 15.82 -8.03
N PHE A 40 9.09 16.38 -6.83
CA PHE A 40 8.15 15.92 -5.80
C PHE A 40 6.70 15.82 -6.33
N PRO A 41 5.87 14.90 -5.81
CA PRO A 41 4.50 14.66 -6.32
C PRO A 41 3.63 15.92 -6.42
N SER A 42 3.83 16.86 -5.49
CA SER A 42 3.11 18.14 -5.45
C SER A 42 3.45 19.09 -6.61
N LYS A 43 4.59 18.90 -7.27
CA LYS A 43 5.05 19.69 -8.42
C LYS A 43 5.20 18.90 -9.71
N ALA A 44 5.13 17.57 -9.65
CA ALA A 44 5.16 16.70 -10.81
C ALA A 44 3.91 16.90 -11.67
N ASP A 45 4.10 16.92 -12.99
CA ASP A 45 3.00 16.89 -13.94
C ASP A 45 2.44 15.47 -14.10
N GLU A 46 1.32 15.35 -14.81
CA GLU A 46 0.65 14.06 -15.02
C GLU A 46 1.52 13.07 -15.82
N THR A 47 2.41 13.57 -16.70
CA THR A 47 3.34 12.76 -17.47
C THR A 47 4.38 12.11 -16.55
N ALA A 48 5.04 12.90 -15.71
CA ALA A 48 6.02 12.42 -14.74
C ALA A 48 5.37 11.46 -13.73
N LYS A 49 4.17 11.76 -13.24
CA LYS A 49 3.41 10.85 -12.37
C LYS A 49 3.12 9.51 -13.05
N SER A 50 2.71 9.52 -14.31
CA SER A 50 2.47 8.31 -15.09
C SER A 50 3.75 7.48 -15.27
N GLU A 51 4.87 8.15 -15.54
CA GLU A 51 6.19 7.52 -15.65
C GLU A 51 6.61 6.87 -14.34
N ILE A 52 6.45 7.55 -13.21
CA ILE A 52 6.73 7.02 -11.87
C ILE A 52 5.89 5.77 -11.59
N VAL A 53 4.58 5.82 -11.91
CA VAL A 53 3.69 4.65 -11.75
C VAL A 53 4.15 3.48 -12.60
N GLY A 54 4.47 3.71 -13.88
CA GLY A 54 4.95 2.67 -14.78
C GLY A 54 6.27 2.05 -14.30
N LEU A 55 7.24 2.90 -13.97
CA LEU A 55 8.54 2.49 -13.46
C LEU A 55 8.40 1.64 -12.19
N LEU A 56 7.65 2.10 -11.20
CA LEU A 56 7.50 1.40 -9.92
C LEU A 56 6.69 0.12 -10.07
N ARG A 57 5.62 0.12 -10.87
CA ARG A 57 4.85 -1.09 -11.19
C ARG A 57 5.75 -2.18 -11.77
N ASP A 58 6.55 -1.83 -12.78
CA ASP A 58 7.41 -2.79 -13.47
C ASP A 58 8.53 -3.29 -12.55
N ARG A 59 9.10 -2.41 -11.71
CA ARG A 59 10.09 -2.82 -10.70
C ARG A 59 9.50 -3.75 -9.66
N VAL A 60 8.35 -3.40 -9.08
CA VAL A 60 7.66 -4.22 -8.06
C VAL A 60 7.34 -5.61 -8.60
N ALA A 61 6.92 -5.73 -9.86
CA ALA A 61 6.63 -7.01 -10.49
C ALA A 61 7.87 -7.92 -10.62
N THR A 62 9.08 -7.35 -10.63
CA THR A 62 10.35 -8.08 -10.77
C THR A 62 11.10 -8.31 -9.45
N LEU A 63 10.65 -7.74 -8.34
CA LEU A 63 11.35 -7.89 -7.07
C LEU A 63 11.24 -9.34 -6.56
N PRO A 64 12.36 -9.95 -6.11
CA PRO A 64 12.35 -11.29 -5.52
C PRO A 64 11.85 -11.23 -4.07
N LEU A 65 10.60 -10.83 -3.87
CA LEU A 65 9.97 -10.77 -2.56
C LEU A 65 9.41 -12.16 -2.17
N PRO A 66 9.39 -12.51 -0.88
CA PRO A 66 8.76 -13.73 -0.40
C PRO A 66 7.25 -13.75 -0.67
N HIS A 67 6.64 -12.58 -0.84
CA HIS A 67 5.23 -12.40 -1.16
C HIS A 67 5.08 -11.68 -2.49
N ARG A 68 4.18 -12.19 -3.35
CA ARG A 68 3.81 -11.50 -4.58
C ARG A 68 2.96 -10.28 -4.23
N LEU A 69 3.40 -9.12 -4.69
CA LEU A 69 2.62 -7.89 -4.63
C LEU A 69 1.80 -7.76 -5.92
N GLU A 70 0.52 -7.47 -5.78
CA GLU A 70 -0.37 -7.21 -6.89
C GLU A 70 -0.64 -5.72 -6.99
N PHE A 71 -0.40 -5.16 -8.18
CA PHE A 71 -0.59 -3.75 -8.45
C PHE A 71 -2.03 -3.44 -8.84
N LEU A 72 -2.60 -2.40 -8.22
CA LEU A 72 -3.94 -1.89 -8.43
C LEU A 72 -3.85 -0.41 -8.84
N PRO A 73 -4.35 -0.03 -10.04
CA PRO A 73 -4.37 1.36 -10.48
C PRO A 73 -5.51 2.12 -9.79
N VAL A 74 -5.21 2.75 -8.66
CA VAL A 74 -6.19 3.49 -7.82
C VAL A 74 -6.90 4.60 -8.61
N SER A 75 -6.25 5.19 -9.61
CA SER A 75 -6.85 6.18 -10.50
C SER A 75 -8.00 5.65 -11.38
N GLU A 76 -8.05 4.34 -11.61
CA GLU A 76 -9.04 3.68 -12.48
C GLU A 76 -10.16 2.98 -11.68
N MET A 77 -10.02 2.91 -10.36
CA MET A 77 -10.99 2.25 -9.46
C MET A 77 -12.23 3.13 -9.27
N ASP A 78 -13.37 2.53 -8.93
CA ASP A 78 -14.54 3.30 -8.55
C ASP A 78 -14.44 3.83 -7.09
N ALA A 79 -15.43 4.60 -6.65
CA ALA A 79 -15.40 5.15 -5.30
C ALA A 79 -15.56 4.08 -4.20
N LEU A 80 -16.29 3.00 -4.48
CA LEU A 80 -16.57 1.94 -3.52
C LEU A 80 -15.31 1.10 -3.28
N ASP A 81 -14.61 0.73 -4.35
CA ASP A 81 -13.35 -0.02 -4.32
C ASP A 81 -12.26 0.75 -3.59
N ARG A 82 -12.16 2.06 -3.85
CA ARG A 82 -11.21 2.91 -3.12
C ARG A 82 -11.56 2.99 -1.64
N GLN A 83 -12.85 3.14 -1.31
CA GLN A 83 -13.33 3.17 0.07
C GLN A 83 -13.04 1.83 0.78
N PHE A 84 -13.25 0.71 0.10
CA PHE A 84 -12.92 -0.62 0.60
C PHE A 84 -11.44 -0.74 0.95
N LEU A 85 -10.52 -0.29 0.08
CA LEU A 85 -9.08 -0.30 0.37
C LEU A 85 -8.70 0.61 1.55
N VAL A 86 -9.38 1.74 1.75
CA VAL A 86 -9.19 2.62 2.91
C VAL A 86 -9.63 1.93 4.20
N GLU A 87 -10.78 1.28 4.19
CA GLU A 87 -11.32 0.54 5.35
C GLU A 87 -10.45 -0.66 5.72
N ARG A 88 -9.90 -1.34 4.71
CA ARG A 88 -8.88 -2.38 4.87
C ARG A 88 -7.52 -1.85 5.32
N GLN A 89 -7.37 -0.54 5.46
CA GLN A 89 -6.13 0.13 5.85
C GLN A 89 -4.98 -0.05 4.86
N LEU A 90 -5.26 -0.42 3.61
CA LEU A 90 -4.26 -0.67 2.59
C LEU A 90 -3.81 0.63 1.90
N ILE A 91 -4.69 1.62 1.79
CA ILE A 91 -4.34 2.96 1.29
C ILE A 91 -4.76 4.04 2.29
N SER A 92 -4.17 5.24 2.18
CA SER A 92 -4.62 6.40 2.94
C SER A 92 -5.89 7.00 2.32
N ARG A 93 -6.62 7.80 3.11
CA ARG A 93 -7.79 8.54 2.62
C ARG A 93 -7.36 9.54 1.56
N GLU A 94 -6.24 10.20 1.82
CA GLU A 94 -5.61 11.17 0.93
C GLU A 94 -5.26 10.52 -0.42
N HIS A 95 -4.76 9.28 -0.42
CA HIS A 95 -4.47 8.53 -1.65
C HIS A 95 -5.73 8.20 -2.46
N SER A 96 -6.82 7.85 -1.77
CA SER A 96 -8.12 7.59 -2.40
C SER A 96 -8.68 8.84 -3.09
N GLU A 97 -8.63 9.97 -2.39
CA GLU A 97 -9.23 11.24 -2.79
C GLU A 97 -8.35 12.08 -3.74
N ALA A 98 -7.06 11.78 -3.83
CA ALA A 98 -6.12 12.45 -4.74
C ALA A 98 -6.52 12.32 -6.22
N ALA A 99 -5.95 13.17 -7.08
CA ALA A 99 -6.15 13.14 -8.52
C ALA A 99 -4.87 12.76 -9.28
N GLY A 100 -5.06 12.25 -10.50
CA GLY A 100 -3.97 11.87 -11.40
C GLY A 100 -3.47 10.42 -11.24
N PRO A 101 -2.45 10.02 -12.03
CA PRO A 101 -1.88 8.69 -12.05
C PRO A 101 -1.33 8.29 -10.69
N ARG A 102 -1.92 7.24 -10.13
CA ARG A 102 -1.53 6.70 -8.83
C ARG A 102 -1.94 5.24 -8.73
N GLY A 103 -1.27 4.53 -7.83
CA GLY A 103 -1.52 3.11 -7.64
C GLY A 103 -1.12 2.63 -6.27
N VAL A 104 -1.45 1.38 -6.00
CA VAL A 104 -1.00 0.67 -4.81
C VAL A 104 -0.61 -0.75 -5.20
N ALA A 105 0.49 -1.27 -4.66
CA ALA A 105 0.81 -2.69 -4.75
C ALA A 105 0.59 -3.35 -3.38
N VAL A 106 -0.21 -4.41 -3.34
CA VAL A 106 -0.65 -5.05 -2.09
C VAL A 106 -0.28 -6.53 -2.08
N SER A 107 0.14 -7.05 -0.93
CA SER A 107 0.36 -8.49 -0.72
C SER A 107 -0.97 -9.23 -0.56
N GLY A 108 -1.07 -10.49 -1.01
CA GLY A 108 -2.27 -11.31 -0.81
C GLY A 108 -2.71 -11.49 0.65
N GLU A 109 -1.79 -11.34 1.61
CA GLU A 109 -2.11 -11.40 3.06
C GLU A 109 -2.56 -10.06 3.64
N GLU A 110 -2.71 -9.00 2.84
CA GLU A 110 -3.09 -7.65 3.29
C GLU A 110 -2.15 -7.05 4.36
N SER A 111 -0.92 -7.56 4.47
CA SER A 111 0.09 -7.15 5.46
C SER A 111 1.08 -6.11 4.92
N VAL A 112 1.33 -6.09 3.62
CA VAL A 112 2.22 -5.14 2.95
C VAL A 112 1.44 -4.36 1.90
N SER A 113 1.62 -3.04 1.92
CA SER A 113 1.08 -2.12 0.93
C SER A 113 2.14 -1.12 0.49
N LEU A 114 2.23 -0.85 -0.80
CA LEU A 114 3.15 0.09 -1.40
C LEU A 114 2.36 1.11 -2.21
N MET A 115 2.12 2.28 -1.64
CA MET A 115 1.39 3.37 -2.27
C MET A 115 2.35 4.18 -3.16
N ILE A 116 1.89 4.53 -4.37
CA ILE A 116 2.68 5.21 -5.40
C ILE A 116 1.99 6.51 -5.81
N ASN A 117 2.73 7.62 -5.81
CA ASN A 117 2.23 8.99 -6.03
C ASN A 117 1.16 9.40 -5.01
N GLU A 118 1.51 9.30 -3.74
CA GLU A 118 0.74 9.90 -2.66
C GLU A 118 1.32 11.31 -2.37
N GLU A 119 1.59 11.66 -1.12
CA GLU A 119 2.37 12.85 -0.74
C GLU A 119 3.85 12.68 -1.16
N ASP A 120 4.34 11.44 -1.12
CA ASP A 120 5.65 11.00 -1.61
C ASP A 120 5.50 10.10 -2.85
N HIS A 121 6.57 9.98 -3.65
CA HIS A 121 6.59 9.06 -4.79
C HIS A 121 6.29 7.61 -4.37
N LEU A 122 6.80 7.21 -3.21
CA LEU A 122 6.68 5.87 -2.69
C LEU A 122 6.44 5.88 -1.19
N ARG A 123 5.38 5.22 -0.74
CA ARG A 123 5.10 5.01 0.68
C ARG A 123 4.88 3.53 0.93
N LEU A 124 5.89 2.88 1.50
CA LEU A 124 5.81 1.49 1.94
C LEU A 124 5.13 1.44 3.31
N GLN A 125 4.20 0.52 3.45
CA GLN A 125 3.47 0.24 4.68
C GLN A 125 3.52 -1.26 4.97
N VAL A 126 3.83 -1.59 6.21
CA VAL A 126 3.67 -2.94 6.75
C VAL A 126 2.76 -2.87 7.97
N ILE A 127 1.80 -3.78 8.05
CA ILE A 127 0.85 -3.90 9.15
C ILE A 127 0.78 -5.33 9.65
N HIS A 128 0.78 -5.49 10.98
CA HIS A 128 0.58 -6.76 11.65
C HIS A 128 -0.37 -6.58 12.84
N SER A 129 -1.13 -7.62 13.16
CA SER A 129 -1.90 -7.64 14.42
C SER A 129 -0.98 -7.69 15.65
N GLY A 130 -1.42 -7.10 16.76
CA GLY A 130 -0.66 -7.08 18.01
C GLY A 130 0.55 -6.13 18.01
N ALA A 131 1.35 -6.24 19.07
CA ALA A 131 2.58 -5.49 19.33
C ALA A 131 3.81 -6.19 18.70
N ARG A 132 4.04 -5.96 17.40
CA ARG A 132 5.27 -6.42 16.72
C ARG A 132 6.17 -5.24 16.40
N SER A 133 7.38 -5.26 16.97
CA SER A 133 8.44 -4.33 16.60
C SER A 133 9.26 -4.86 15.41
N ILE A 134 9.93 -3.93 14.72
CA ILE A 134 10.71 -4.16 13.49
C ILE A 134 11.78 -5.25 13.60
N ALA A 135 12.21 -5.62 14.82
CA ALA A 135 13.19 -6.70 15.03
C ALA A 135 12.68 -8.09 14.60
N SER A 136 11.36 -8.26 14.48
CA SER A 136 10.72 -9.54 14.13
C SER A 136 10.27 -9.64 12.67
N THR A 137 10.37 -8.55 11.90
CA THR A 137 9.95 -8.50 10.49
C THR A 137 11.18 -8.72 9.61
N THR A 138 11.60 -9.98 9.48
CA THR A 138 12.65 -10.34 8.51
C THR A 138 12.06 -10.17 7.09
N CYS A 139 12.71 -9.31 6.28
CA CYS A 139 12.49 -9.21 4.83
C CYS A 139 12.79 -10.54 4.13
#